data_AF-A0A523NG06-F1
#
_entry.id   AF-A0A523NG06-F1
#
_cell.length_a   1.000
_cell.length_b   1.000
_cell.length_c   1.000
_cell.angle_alpha   90.00
_cell.angle_beta   90.00
_cell.angle_gamma   90.00
#
_symmetry.space_group_name_H-M   'P 1'
#
loop_
_entity.id
_entity.type
_entity.pdbx_description
1 polymer ?
#
loop_
_entity_poly.entity_id
_entity_poly.type
_entity_poly.pdbx_seq_one_letter_code
_entity_poly.pdbx_strand_id
1 'polypeptide(L)'
;MKLIEHRRIINDNPEAYETDFKSDRIVKSIINHIRDDFTEIRFDKRKKEILKEIIFLLFQAQEHRPFFHVEGTELPLCWNRPADWDIDYIKYEWGHLLSKNQMSEKSSSIENIGLYSARCNQHIQSSMNIQELMVYGGLLAQRISNVLTNRRVLFESSKWKKLMKELKE
;
A
#
# COMPACT_ATOMS: atom_id res chain seq x y z
N MET A 1 25.91 1.40 3.26
CA MET A 1 25.23 2.38 2.38
C MET A 1 24.57 3.44 3.26
N LYS A 2 24.48 4.69 2.80
CA LYS A 2 23.75 5.79 3.44
C LYS A 2 22.36 5.97 2.80
N LEU A 3 21.41 6.58 3.50
CA LEU A 3 20.05 6.81 2.97
C LEU A 3 20.06 7.60 1.65
N ILE A 4 20.96 8.58 1.50
CA ILE A 4 21.06 9.38 0.27
C ILE A 4 21.50 8.54 -0.93
N GLU A 5 22.39 7.56 -0.72
CA GLU A 5 22.84 6.63 -1.77
C GLU A 5 21.67 5.73 -2.18
N HIS A 6 20.95 5.16 -1.22
CA HIS A 6 19.78 4.32 -1.50
C HIS A 6 18.68 5.07 -2.26
N ARG A 7 18.39 6.33 -1.89
CA ARG A 7 17.41 7.16 -2.60
C ARG A 7 17.82 7.46 -4.04
N ARG A 8 19.12 7.59 -4.32
CA ARG A 8 19.64 7.74 -5.69
C ARG A 8 19.46 6.47 -6.49
N ILE A 9 19.81 5.31 -5.93
CA ILE A 9 19.61 4.01 -6.59
C ILE A 9 18.12 3.82 -6.99
N ILE A 10 17.19 4.12 -6.08
CA ILE A 10 15.74 4.08 -6.39
C ILE A 10 15.38 5.06 -7.51
N ASN A 11 15.93 6.28 -7.47
CA ASN A 11 15.61 7.32 -8.45
C ASN A 11 16.13 6.99 -9.86
N ASP A 12 17.25 6.27 -9.94
CA ASP A 12 17.88 5.90 -11.21
C ASP A 12 17.17 4.72 -11.90
N ASN A 13 16.28 4.02 -11.19
CA ASN A 13 15.47 2.94 -11.74
C ASN A 13 14.07 3.44 -12.16
N PRO A 14 13.74 3.50 -13.47
CA PRO A 14 12.43 3.96 -13.94
C PRO A 14 11.28 3.03 -13.53
N GLU A 15 11.58 1.76 -13.21
CA GLU A 15 10.61 0.76 -12.77
C GLU A 15 10.57 0.60 -11.24
N ALA A 16 11.21 1.49 -10.48
CA ALA A 16 11.40 1.34 -9.03
C ALA A 16 10.08 1.15 -8.25
N TYR A 17 8.97 1.70 -8.74
CA TYR A 17 7.67 1.60 -8.07
C TYR A 17 6.86 0.37 -8.50
N GLU A 18 7.20 -0.27 -9.62
CA GLU A 18 6.42 -1.40 -10.16
C GLU A 18 7.16 -2.73 -10.01
N THR A 19 8.48 -2.70 -9.87
CA THR A 19 9.33 -3.91 -9.83
C THR A 19 8.90 -4.93 -8.78
N ASP A 20 8.48 -4.49 -7.60
CA ASP A 20 8.05 -5.38 -6.51
C ASP A 20 6.81 -6.22 -6.87
N PHE A 21 5.97 -5.72 -7.78
CA PHE A 21 4.78 -6.42 -8.30
C PHE A 21 5.13 -7.52 -9.30
N LYS A 22 6.38 -7.58 -9.80
CA LYS A 22 6.86 -8.70 -10.62
C LYS A 22 6.99 -10.00 -9.80
N SER A 23 6.89 -9.92 -8.46
CA SER A 23 6.96 -11.07 -7.55
C SER A 23 5.64 -11.35 -6.83
N ASP A 24 5.43 -12.59 -6.39
CA ASP A 24 4.29 -12.98 -5.56
C ASP A 24 4.40 -12.49 -4.09
N ARG A 25 5.44 -11.74 -3.72
CA ARG A 25 5.73 -11.37 -2.33
C ARG A 25 4.58 -10.61 -1.68
N ILE A 26 4.09 -9.58 -2.35
CA ILE A 26 3.00 -8.70 -1.88
C ILE A 26 1.70 -9.50 -1.69
N VAL A 27 1.43 -10.44 -2.60
CA VAL A 27 0.26 -11.35 -2.55
C VAL A 27 0.37 -12.31 -1.37
N LYS A 28 1.56 -12.86 -1.11
CA LYS A 28 1.77 -13.76 0.03
C LYS A 28 1.64 -13.02 1.35
N SER A 29 2.18 -11.80 1.44
CA SER A 29 2.16 -11.04 2.69
C SER A 29 0.76 -10.52 3.04
N ILE A 30 -0.06 -10.12 2.06
CA ILE A 30 -1.40 -9.56 2.35
C ILE A 30 -2.33 -10.56 3.03
N ILE A 31 -2.17 -11.86 2.74
CA ILE A 31 -3.04 -12.92 3.28
C ILE A 31 -3.03 -12.88 4.81
N ASN A 32 -1.89 -12.57 5.43
CA ASN A 32 -1.78 -12.46 6.88
C ASN A 32 -2.51 -11.24 7.44
N HIS A 33 -2.67 -10.18 6.64
CA HIS A 33 -3.36 -8.95 7.06
C HIS A 33 -4.89 -9.06 6.95
N ILE A 34 -5.38 -9.83 5.98
CA ILE A 34 -6.82 -9.99 5.72
C ILE A 34 -7.40 -11.29 6.29
N ARG A 35 -6.59 -12.18 6.87
CA ARG A 35 -7.01 -13.53 7.26
C ARG A 35 -8.26 -13.55 8.12
N ASP A 36 -8.38 -12.61 9.04
CA ASP A 36 -9.49 -12.50 10.00
C ASP A 36 -10.84 -12.22 9.30
N ASP A 37 -10.84 -11.60 8.11
CA ASP A 37 -12.04 -11.35 7.30
C ASP A 37 -12.35 -12.49 6.32
N PHE A 38 -11.42 -13.44 6.17
CA PHE A 38 -11.46 -14.52 5.19
C PHE A 38 -11.10 -15.87 5.85
N THR A 39 -11.58 -16.08 7.08
CA THR A 39 -11.23 -17.24 7.93
C THR A 39 -11.58 -18.58 7.28
N GLU A 40 -12.71 -18.65 6.58
CA GLU A 40 -13.19 -19.85 5.90
C GLU A 40 -12.61 -20.03 4.48
N ILE A 41 -11.83 -19.07 4.00
CA ILE A 41 -11.32 -19.08 2.62
C ILE A 41 -9.92 -19.68 2.55
N ARG A 42 -9.78 -20.71 1.70
CA ARG A 42 -8.48 -21.24 1.29
C ARG A 42 -7.94 -20.44 0.11
N PHE A 43 -6.82 -19.75 0.31
CA PHE A 43 -6.10 -19.03 -0.75
C PHE A 43 -5.32 -19.98 -1.67
N ASP A 44 -6.05 -20.69 -2.52
CA ASP A 44 -5.49 -21.51 -3.60
C ASP A 44 -4.89 -20.65 -4.74
N LYS A 45 -4.48 -21.30 -5.84
CA LYS A 45 -3.90 -20.60 -7.00
C LYS A 45 -4.88 -19.59 -7.59
N ARG A 46 -6.16 -19.95 -7.76
CA ARG A 46 -7.17 -19.07 -8.37
C ARG A 46 -7.43 -17.85 -7.49
N LYS A 47 -7.61 -18.05 -6.17
CA LYS A 47 -7.81 -16.96 -5.21
C LYS A 47 -6.62 -16.02 -5.15
N LYS A 48 -5.39 -16.53 -5.31
CA LYS A 48 -4.18 -15.71 -5.39
C LYS A 48 -4.15 -14.84 -6.65
N GLU A 49 -4.63 -15.33 -7.80
CA GLU A 49 -4.74 -14.50 -9.01
C GLU A 49 -5.82 -13.40 -8.85
N ILE A 50 -6.97 -13.72 -8.25
CA ILE A 50 -7.97 -12.69 -7.90
C ILE A 50 -7.36 -11.64 -6.95
N LEU A 51 -6.58 -12.09 -5.96
CA LEU A 51 -5.92 -11.22 -5.01
C LEU A 51 -4.86 -10.34 -5.68
N LYS A 52 -4.13 -10.84 -6.68
CA LYS A 52 -3.21 -10.03 -7.51
C LYS A 52 -3.96 -8.92 -8.22
N GLU A 53 -5.11 -9.21 -8.82
CA GLU A 53 -5.93 -8.18 -9.47
C GLU A 53 -6.42 -7.13 -8.48
N ILE A 54 -6.88 -7.54 -7.30
CA ILE A 54 -7.29 -6.62 -6.23
C ILE A 54 -6.12 -5.73 -5.79
N ILE A 55 -4.96 -6.32 -5.54
CA ILE A 55 -3.73 -5.59 -5.16
C ILE A 55 -3.36 -4.57 -6.24
N PHE A 56 -3.43 -4.98 -7.51
CA PHE A 56 -3.16 -4.09 -8.63
C PHE A 56 -4.17 -2.92 -8.68
N LEU A 57 -5.46 -3.18 -8.48
CA LEU A 57 -6.47 -2.10 -8.40
C LEU A 57 -6.19 -1.13 -7.24
N LEU A 58 -5.82 -1.64 -6.07
CA LEU A 58 -5.42 -0.80 -4.93
C LEU A 58 -4.20 0.06 -5.28
N PHE A 59 -3.24 -0.50 -6.00
CA PHE A 59 -2.05 0.22 -6.45
C PHE A 59 -2.37 1.29 -7.50
N GLN A 60 -3.28 0.99 -8.43
CA GLN A 60 -3.80 1.97 -9.39
C GLN A 60 -4.52 3.13 -8.68
N ALA A 61 -5.32 2.85 -7.64
CA ALA A 61 -5.94 3.90 -6.82
C ALA A 61 -4.90 4.73 -6.04
N GLN A 62 -3.69 4.20 -5.86
CA GLN A 62 -2.51 4.91 -5.36
C GLN A 62 -1.64 5.49 -6.49
N GLU A 63 -2.16 5.60 -7.71
CA GLU A 63 -1.45 6.19 -8.86
C GLU A 63 -0.08 5.52 -9.11
N HIS A 64 0.00 4.20 -8.92
CA HIS A 64 1.23 3.42 -9.10
C HIS A 64 2.40 3.89 -8.20
N ARG A 65 2.09 4.36 -6.98
CA ARG A 65 3.09 4.86 -6.01
C ARG A 65 2.76 4.46 -4.56
N PRO A 66 3.73 4.55 -3.63
CA PRO A 66 3.44 4.43 -2.20
C PRO A 66 2.34 5.39 -1.74
N PHE A 67 1.59 5.00 -0.71
CA PHE A 67 0.40 5.76 -0.26
C PHE A 67 0.74 7.24 0.02
N PHE A 68 1.81 7.50 0.77
CA PHE A 68 2.31 8.85 1.10
C PHE A 68 3.44 9.33 0.19
N HIS A 69 3.47 8.91 -1.07
CA HIS A 69 4.46 9.41 -2.02
C HIS A 69 4.27 10.90 -2.27
N VAL A 70 5.36 11.68 -2.14
CA VAL A 70 5.36 13.12 -2.40
C VAL A 70 6.24 13.38 -3.61
N GLU A 71 5.65 13.91 -4.67
CA GLU A 71 6.34 14.28 -5.91
C GLU A 71 7.02 15.66 -5.80
N GLY A 72 7.83 16.01 -6.79
CA GLY A 72 8.43 17.35 -6.91
C GLY A 72 9.62 17.60 -5.99
N THR A 73 10.30 16.54 -5.54
CA THR A 73 11.52 16.62 -4.74
C THR A 73 12.72 16.10 -5.53
N GLU A 74 13.92 16.60 -5.24
CA GLU A 74 15.16 16.21 -5.96
C GLU A 74 15.44 14.70 -5.88
N LEU A 75 15.08 14.07 -4.76
CA LEU A 75 15.21 12.64 -4.54
C LEU A 75 13.92 12.11 -3.92
N PRO A 76 13.51 10.85 -4.22
CA PRO A 76 12.26 10.30 -3.72
C PRO A 76 12.22 10.33 -2.19
N LEU A 77 11.12 10.83 -1.63
CA LEU A 77 10.88 10.80 -0.18
C LEU A 77 10.31 9.45 0.28
N CYS A 78 10.57 8.36 -0.44
CA CYS A 78 10.20 7.00 -0.07
C CYS A 78 11.44 6.12 -0.18
N TRP A 79 11.63 5.25 0.80
CA TRP A 79 12.82 4.41 0.92
C TRP A 79 12.49 3.10 1.63
N ASN A 80 13.36 2.12 1.46
CA ASN A 80 13.28 0.83 2.13
C ASN A 80 13.96 0.85 3.50
N ARG A 81 13.78 -0.22 4.27
CA ARG A 81 14.50 -0.42 5.53
C ARG A 81 16.01 -0.51 5.26
N PRO A 82 16.88 -0.14 6.22
CA PRO A 82 18.33 -0.22 6.04
C PRO A 82 18.85 -1.60 5.59
N ALA A 83 18.17 -2.68 5.98
CA ALA A 83 18.50 -4.05 5.57
C ALA A 83 18.21 -4.36 4.09
N ASP A 84 17.44 -3.50 3.41
CA ASP A 84 17.00 -3.63 2.02
C ASP A 84 17.48 -2.42 1.19
N TRP A 85 18.62 -1.83 1.54
CA TRP A 85 19.18 -0.67 0.82
C TRP A 85 19.94 -1.06 -0.45
N ASP A 86 20.28 -2.33 -0.59
CA ASP A 86 20.95 -2.93 -1.75
C ASP A 86 20.03 -3.16 -2.96
N ILE A 87 18.71 -3.04 -2.79
CA ILE A 87 17.74 -3.11 -3.88
C ILE A 87 17.39 -1.72 -4.44
N ASP A 88 17.08 -1.69 -5.73
CA ASP A 88 16.84 -0.49 -6.54
C ASP A 88 15.37 -0.16 -6.76
N TYR A 89 14.47 -0.79 -6.01
CA TYR A 89 13.04 -0.60 -6.10
C TYR A 89 12.41 -0.47 -4.72
N ILE A 90 11.18 0.08 -4.65
CA ILE A 90 10.44 0.17 -3.40
C ILE A 90 9.88 -1.20 -3.02
N LYS A 91 10.38 -1.74 -1.91
CA LYS A 91 9.84 -2.96 -1.30
C LYS A 91 8.63 -2.58 -0.45
N TYR A 92 7.44 -2.79 -1.00
CA TYR A 92 6.19 -2.37 -0.36
C TYR A 92 5.89 -3.15 0.92
N GLU A 93 5.17 -2.49 1.81
CA GLU A 93 4.64 -3.07 3.04
C GLU A 93 3.16 -2.75 3.15
N TRP A 94 2.41 -3.64 3.79
CA TRP A 94 1.02 -3.41 4.12
C TRP A 94 0.91 -2.59 5.39
N GLY A 95 0.13 -1.51 5.34
CA GLY A 95 -0.20 -0.67 6.47
C GLY A 95 -1.71 -0.49 6.57
N HIS A 96 -2.21 -0.29 7.78
CA HIS A 96 -3.62 0.03 8.00
C HIS A 96 -3.83 1.54 7.92
N LEU A 97 -4.91 1.97 7.29
CA LEU A 97 -5.30 3.38 7.22
C LEU A 97 -5.82 3.86 8.58
N LEU A 98 -6.66 3.04 9.22
CA LEU A 98 -7.11 3.21 10.60
C LEU A 98 -6.47 2.12 11.48
N SER A 99 -5.85 2.54 12.59
CA SER A 99 -5.27 1.59 13.55
C SER A 99 -6.36 0.75 14.22
N LYS A 100 -6.04 -0.47 14.65
CA LYS A 100 -7.00 -1.38 15.32
C LYS A 100 -7.72 -0.74 16.51
N ASN A 101 -7.07 0.18 17.22
CA ASN A 101 -7.61 0.85 18.40
C ASN A 101 -8.56 2.03 18.06
N GLN A 102 -8.52 2.53 16.82
CA GLN A 102 -9.37 3.62 16.33
C GLN A 102 -10.59 3.10 15.56
N MET A 103 -10.69 1.79 15.40
CA MET A 103 -11.76 1.14 14.67
C MET A 103 -12.94 0.83 15.59
N SER A 104 -14.15 1.23 15.21
CA SER A 104 -15.38 0.88 15.93
C SER A 104 -15.80 -0.58 15.74
N GLU A 105 -15.35 -1.23 14.66
CA GLU A 105 -15.60 -2.64 14.35
C GLU A 105 -14.31 -3.33 13.89
N LYS A 106 -14.22 -4.65 14.08
CA LYS A 106 -13.08 -5.46 13.63
C LYS A 106 -12.95 -5.40 12.10
N SER A 107 -12.20 -4.43 11.58
CA SER A 107 -11.90 -4.34 10.15
C SER A 107 -10.45 -4.73 9.88
N SER A 108 -10.31 -6.03 9.65
CA SER A 108 -9.25 -6.65 8.84
C SER A 108 -9.56 -6.48 7.34
N SER A 109 -10.39 -5.48 7.00
CA SER A 109 -10.90 -5.27 5.66
C SER A 109 -9.77 -4.87 4.74
N ILE A 110 -9.75 -5.53 3.59
CA ILE A 110 -8.85 -5.20 2.49
C ILE A 110 -8.99 -3.73 2.04
N GLU A 111 -10.11 -3.09 2.36
CA GLU A 111 -10.37 -1.67 2.10
C GLU A 111 -9.70 -0.74 3.11
N ASN A 112 -9.30 -1.24 4.29
CA ASN A 112 -8.55 -0.51 5.31
C ASN A 112 -7.03 -0.68 5.19
N ILE A 113 -6.53 -1.37 4.16
CA ILE A 113 -5.08 -1.54 3.94
C ILE A 113 -4.58 -0.83 2.69
N GLY A 114 -3.34 -0.36 2.76
CA GLY A 114 -2.64 0.33 1.67
C GLY A 114 -1.21 -0.17 1.52
N LEU A 115 -0.60 0.18 0.39
CA LEU A 115 0.79 -0.12 0.05
C LEU A 115 1.70 1.04 0.45
N TYR A 116 2.63 0.79 1.34
CA TYR A 116 3.53 1.79 1.93
C TYR A 116 4.99 1.46 1.62
N SER A 117 5.85 2.49 1.57
CA SER A 117 7.29 2.29 1.72
C SER A 117 7.66 2.18 3.20
N ALA A 118 8.87 1.73 3.52
CA ALA A 118 9.31 1.61 4.92
C ALA A 118 9.23 2.95 5.68
N ARG A 119 9.58 4.07 5.02
CA ARG A 119 9.35 5.42 5.60
C ARG A 119 7.89 5.64 5.96
N CYS A 120 7.00 5.39 5.01
CA CYS A 120 5.59 5.68 5.19
C CYS A 120 5.02 4.90 6.37
N ASN A 121 5.47 3.65 6.54
CA ASN A 121 5.11 2.83 7.69
C ASN A 121 5.66 3.36 9.02
N GLN A 122 6.83 4.01 9.07
CA GLN A 122 7.32 4.64 10.31
C GLN A 122 6.35 5.71 10.84
N HIS A 123 5.72 6.48 9.94
CA HIS A 123 4.77 7.54 10.32
C HIS A 123 3.42 7.01 10.84
N ILE A 124 2.95 5.87 10.35
CA ILE A 124 1.72 5.22 10.86
C ILE A 124 2.01 4.43 12.14
N GLN A 125 3.21 3.85 12.25
CA GLN A 125 3.63 3.11 13.45
C GLN A 125 3.85 4.01 14.67
N SER A 126 4.02 5.32 14.49
CA SER A 126 3.99 6.30 15.60
C SER A 126 2.58 6.64 16.09
N SER A 127 1.57 5.83 15.75
CA SER A 127 0.14 5.99 16.10
C SER A 127 -0.55 7.23 15.51
N MET A 128 0.13 7.98 14.64
CA MET A 128 -0.50 9.08 13.92
C MET A 128 -1.41 8.51 12.83
N ASN A 129 -2.68 8.84 12.90
CA ASN A 129 -3.64 8.47 11.87
C ASN A 129 -3.50 9.38 10.64
N ILE A 130 -4.20 8.98 9.58
CA ILE A 130 -4.19 9.73 8.32
C ILE A 130 -4.73 11.15 8.51
N GLN A 131 -5.71 11.37 9.40
CA GLN A 131 -6.25 12.71 9.66
C GLN A 131 -5.19 13.64 10.27
N GLU A 132 -4.40 13.14 11.22
CA GLU A 132 -3.28 13.86 11.84
C GLU A 132 -2.18 14.15 10.80
N LEU A 133 -1.90 13.20 9.90
CA LEU A 133 -0.97 13.42 8.80
C LEU A 133 -1.44 14.51 7.82
N MET A 134 -2.75 14.64 7.61
CA MET A 134 -3.32 15.69 6.77
C MET A 134 -3.20 17.09 7.39
N VAL A 135 -3.06 17.21 8.72
CA VAL A 135 -2.85 18.50 9.41
C VAL A 135 -1.53 19.15 9.02
N TYR A 136 -0.50 18.37 8.66
CA TYR A 136 0.75 18.91 8.12
C TYR A 136 0.57 19.66 6.79
N GLY A 137 -0.56 19.46 6.11
CA GLY A 137 -0.93 20.21 4.91
C GLY A 137 -0.03 19.92 3.70
N GLY A 138 -0.04 20.86 2.76
CA GLY A 138 0.80 20.84 1.56
C GLY A 138 0.59 19.62 0.66
N LEU A 139 1.67 19.21 -0.02
CA LEU A 139 1.66 18.11 -0.99
C LEU A 139 1.27 16.76 -0.37
N LEU A 140 1.59 16.54 0.91
CA LEU A 140 1.24 15.30 1.60
C LEU A 140 -0.28 15.19 1.81
N ALA A 141 -0.93 16.26 2.29
CA ALA A 141 -2.37 16.27 2.47
C ALA A 141 -3.13 16.12 1.15
N GLN A 142 -2.66 16.79 0.09
CA GLN A 142 -3.21 16.65 -1.26
C GLN A 142 -3.08 15.21 -1.78
N ARG A 143 -1.90 14.60 -1.64
CA ARG A 143 -1.67 13.20 -2.01
C ARG A 143 -2.63 12.27 -1.30
N ILE A 144 -2.75 12.39 0.02
CA ILE A 144 -3.65 11.57 0.83
C ILE A 144 -5.09 11.72 0.33
N SER A 145 -5.55 12.95 0.12
CA SER A 145 -6.92 13.22 -0.36
C SER A 145 -7.19 12.57 -1.72
N ASN A 146 -6.27 12.68 -2.67
CA ASN A 146 -6.39 12.06 -3.99
C ASN A 146 -6.49 10.54 -3.88
N VAL A 147 -5.60 9.91 -3.13
CA VAL A 147 -5.60 8.45 -2.94
C VAL A 147 -6.89 7.98 -2.28
N LEU A 148 -7.37 8.67 -1.23
CA LEU A 148 -8.64 8.31 -0.58
C LEU A 148 -9.85 8.46 -1.52
N THR A 149 -9.85 9.50 -2.36
CA THR A 149 -10.90 9.73 -3.36
C THR A 149 -10.90 8.63 -4.41
N ASN A 150 -9.74 8.30 -4.97
CA ASN A 150 -9.59 7.23 -5.96
C ASN A 150 -10.01 5.87 -5.39
N ARG A 151 -9.68 5.59 -4.12
CA ARG A 151 -10.11 4.36 -3.43
C ARG A 151 -11.62 4.29 -3.24
N ARG A 152 -12.29 5.39 -2.86
CA ARG A 152 -13.76 5.42 -2.78
C ARG A 152 -14.39 5.07 -4.13
N VAL A 153 -13.93 5.70 -5.21
CA VAL A 153 -14.41 5.40 -6.57
C VAL A 153 -14.15 3.93 -6.93
N LEU A 154 -12.96 3.41 -6.63
CA LEU A 154 -12.63 2.01 -6.85
C LEU A 154 -13.59 1.07 -6.11
N PHE A 155 -13.84 1.29 -4.83
CA PHE A 155 -14.66 0.40 -3.99
C PHE A 155 -16.14 0.39 -4.41
N GLU A 156 -16.61 1.49 -5.00
CA GLU A 156 -17.95 1.57 -5.57
C GLU A 156 -18.07 0.88 -6.94
N SER A 157 -16.94 0.64 -7.63
CA SER A 157 -16.91 0.07 -8.98
C SER A 157 -17.45 -1.36 -9.04
N SER A 158 -18.06 -1.71 -10.17
CA SER A 158 -18.54 -3.06 -10.44
C SER A 158 -17.41 -4.09 -10.48
N LYS A 159 -16.23 -3.70 -10.99
CA LYS A 159 -15.03 -4.56 -11.04
C LYS A 159 -14.58 -4.95 -9.64
N TRP A 160 -14.48 -3.99 -8.72
CA TRP A 160 -14.13 -4.26 -7.33
C TRP A 160 -15.13 -5.21 -6.66
N LYS A 161 -16.42 -4.86 -6.73
CA LYS A 161 -17.50 -5.67 -6.14
C LYS A 161 -17.51 -7.10 -6.68
N LYS A 162 -17.27 -7.29 -7.98
CA LYS A 162 -17.16 -8.61 -8.61
C LYS A 162 -15.97 -9.40 -8.05
N LEU A 163 -14.77 -8.82 -8.02
CA LEU A 163 -13.57 -9.50 -7.50
C LEU A 163 -13.71 -9.84 -6.02
N MET A 164 -14.29 -8.95 -5.22
CA MET A 164 -14.53 -9.19 -3.80
C MET A 164 -15.53 -10.32 -3.56
N LYS A 165 -16.57 -10.42 -4.40
CA LYS A 165 -17.50 -11.55 -4.39
C LYS A 165 -16.79 -12.85 -4.76
N GLU A 166 -16.05 -12.86 -5.88
CA GLU A 166 -15.29 -14.04 -6.32
C GLU A 166 -14.20 -14.46 -5.34
N LEU A 167 -13.65 -13.53 -4.55
CA LEU A 167 -12.68 -13.85 -3.50
C LEU A 167 -13.35 -14.54 -2.29
N LYS A 168 -14.60 -14.20 -1.99
CA LYS A 168 -15.38 -14.75 -0.86
C LYS A 168 -16.13 -16.05 -1.18
N GLU A 169 -16.36 -16.38 -2.45
CA GLU A 169 -17.02 -17.61 -2.91
C GLU A 169 -16.03 -18.75 -3.20
#